data_AF-A0A2E6I3M8-F1
#
_entry.id   AF-A0A2E6I3M8-F1
#
_cell.length_a   1.000
_cell.length_b   1.000
_cell.length_c   1.000
_cell.angle_alpha   90.00
_cell.angle_beta   90.00
_cell.angle_gamma   90.00
#
_symmetry.space_group_name_H-M   'P 1'
#
loop_
_entity.id
_entity.type
_entity.pdbx_description
1 polymer ?
#
loop_
_entity_poly.entity_id
_entity_poly.type
_entity_poly.pdbx_seq_one_letter_code
_entity_poly.pdbx_strand_id
1 'polypeptide(L)'
;MVSHTEHRVPEDDEQRKLSRLQIDLPIQARLGEGSHLDLEIVDISGSGMQIRSDDFEVLKDGFDAQHNEATFEIRIQARLAWARPEDDGRFVTGWEFNRDLGEPRIG
;
A
#
# COMPACT_ATOMS: atom_id res chain seq x y z
N MET A 1 -41.69 -24.72 -3.08
CA MET A 1 -40.73 -24.57 -1.97
C MET A 1 -39.34 -24.86 -2.50
N VAL A 2 -38.64 -23.84 -3.01
CA VAL A 2 -37.18 -23.76 -3.07
C VAL A 2 -36.86 -22.25 -3.05
N SER A 3 -36.42 -21.74 -1.91
CA SER A 3 -35.95 -20.36 -1.79
C SER A 3 -34.58 -20.27 -2.44
N HIS A 4 -34.48 -19.55 -3.55
CA HIS A 4 -33.19 -19.08 -4.08
C HIS A 4 -32.82 -17.83 -3.29
N THR A 5 -31.92 -17.97 -2.32
CA THR A 5 -31.27 -16.82 -1.69
C THR A 5 -30.15 -16.39 -2.62
N GLU A 6 -30.41 -15.41 -3.49
CA GLU A 6 -29.36 -14.69 -4.19
C GLU A 6 -28.48 -14.00 -3.13
N HIS A 7 -27.26 -14.50 -2.96
CA HIS A 7 -26.19 -13.77 -2.29
C HIS A 7 -25.78 -12.62 -3.21
N ARG A 8 -26.46 -11.47 -3.05
CA ARG A 8 -26.06 -10.21 -3.65
C ARG A 8 -24.71 -9.83 -3.02
N VAL A 9 -23.62 -9.96 -3.79
CA VAL A 9 -22.35 -9.32 -3.46
C VAL A 9 -22.66 -7.81 -3.40
N PRO A 10 -22.47 -7.13 -2.26
CA PRO A 10 -22.65 -5.68 -2.20
C PRO A 10 -21.70 -5.05 -3.21
N GLU A 11 -22.21 -4.13 -4.03
CA GLU A 11 -21.35 -3.29 -4.87
C GLU A 11 -20.54 -2.40 -3.91
N ASP A 12 -19.28 -2.79 -3.70
CA ASP A 12 -18.39 -2.35 -2.61
C ASP A 12 -18.05 -0.84 -2.58
N ASP A 13 -18.54 -0.05 -3.54
CA ASP A 13 -18.20 1.36 -3.67
C ASP A 13 -19.08 2.30 -2.83
N GLU A 14 -20.33 1.92 -2.50
CA GLU A 14 -21.24 2.83 -1.78
C GLU A 14 -20.93 3.01 -0.28
N GLN A 15 -20.16 2.11 0.34
CA GLN A 15 -19.83 2.18 1.78
C GLN A 15 -18.55 2.98 2.07
N ARG A 16 -17.79 3.38 1.06
CA ARG A 16 -16.46 3.97 1.23
C ARG A 16 -16.55 5.49 1.36
N LYS A 17 -16.09 6.02 2.51
CA LYS A 17 -16.13 7.46 2.80
C LYS A 17 -14.98 8.27 2.17
N LEU A 18 -13.90 7.60 1.72
CA LEU A 18 -12.70 8.24 1.16
C LEU A 18 -12.27 7.55 -0.13
N SER A 19 -11.78 8.35 -1.08
CA SER A 19 -11.19 7.85 -2.32
C SER A 19 -9.92 7.04 -2.02
N ARG A 20 -9.78 5.90 -2.69
CA ARG A 20 -8.59 5.05 -2.66
C ARG A 20 -7.74 5.32 -3.90
N LEU A 21 -6.44 5.41 -3.70
CA LEU A 21 -5.46 5.35 -4.78
C LEU A 21 -5.11 3.88 -4.99
N GLN A 22 -5.45 3.35 -6.17
CA GLN A 22 -4.92 2.06 -6.59
C GLN A 22 -3.45 2.23 -6.96
N ILE A 23 -2.61 1.41 -6.33
CA ILE A 23 -1.17 1.42 -6.51
C ILE A 23 -0.72 -0.03 -6.36
N ASP A 24 0.05 -0.55 -7.30
CA ASP A 24 0.74 -1.83 -7.15
C ASP A 24 2.19 -1.51 -6.81
N LEU A 25 2.47 -1.31 -5.51
CA LEU A 25 3.80 -0.93 -5.03
C LEU A 25 4.43 -2.06 -4.21
N PRO A 26 5.49 -2.71 -4.72
CA PRO A 26 6.27 -3.61 -3.91
C PRO A 26 6.98 -2.83 -2.80
N ILE A 27 6.83 -3.30 -1.57
CA ILE A 27 7.43 -2.70 -0.38
C ILE A 27 8.13 -3.77 0.44
N GLN A 28 9.11 -3.33 1.23
CA GLN A 28 9.57 -4.11 2.37
C GLN A 28 8.89 -3.59 3.62
N ALA A 29 8.15 -4.43 4.31
CA ALA A 29 7.47 -4.06 5.54
C ALA A 29 8.00 -4.84 6.74
N ARG A 30 8.02 -4.21 7.91
CA ARG A 30 8.18 -4.91 9.18
C ARG A 30 6.90 -4.74 10.00
N LEU A 31 6.40 -5.85 10.56
CA LEU A 31 5.25 -5.84 11.46
C LEU A 31 5.74 -6.14 12.88
N GLY A 32 5.45 -5.25 13.83
CA GLY A 32 5.89 -5.38 15.22
C GLY A 32 7.42 -5.54 15.35
N GLU A 33 7.88 -6.49 16.16
CA GLU A 33 9.31 -6.83 16.30
C GLU A 33 9.80 -7.91 15.31
N GLY A 34 8.96 -8.32 14.35
CA GLY A 34 9.26 -9.39 13.40
C GLY A 34 10.32 -9.07 12.34
N SER A 35 10.56 -10.02 11.45
CA SER A 35 11.43 -9.84 10.28
C SER A 35 10.80 -8.94 9.21
N HIS A 36 11.62 -8.42 8.30
CA HIS A 36 11.11 -7.72 7.12
C HIS A 36 10.48 -8.72 6.15
N LEU A 37 9.37 -8.32 5.54
CA LEU A 37 8.57 -9.09 4.59
C LEU A 37 8.47 -8.29 3.30
N ASP A 38 8.59 -8.98 2.17
CA ASP A 38 8.24 -8.42 0.88
C ASP A 38 6.71 -8.49 0.75
N LEU A 39 6.06 -7.32 0.68
CA LEU A 39 4.62 -7.16 0.53
C LEU A 39 4.31 -6.29 -0.67
N GLU A 40 3.06 -6.31 -1.12
CA GLU A 40 2.56 -5.42 -2.14
C GLU A 40 1.40 -4.60 -1.58
N ILE A 41 1.51 -3.28 -1.57
CA ILE A 41 0.34 -2.42 -1.37
C ILE A 41 -0.46 -2.48 -2.66
N VAL A 42 -1.76 -2.76 -2.56
CA VAL A 42 -2.73 -2.83 -3.66
C VAL A 42 -3.53 -1.53 -3.76
N ASP A 43 -3.90 -0.97 -2.61
CA ASP A 43 -4.49 0.35 -2.53
C ASP A 43 -4.21 1.03 -1.19
N ILE A 44 -4.30 2.35 -1.18
CA ILE A 44 -4.17 3.15 0.03
C ILE A 44 -5.09 4.39 -0.01
N SER A 45 -5.63 4.76 1.14
CA SER A 45 -6.35 6.00 1.37
C SER A 45 -5.97 6.61 2.72
N GLY A 46 -6.51 7.79 3.02
CA GLY A 46 -6.33 8.43 4.33
C GLY A 46 -6.91 7.64 5.52
N SER A 47 -7.73 6.60 5.29
CA SER A 47 -8.33 5.78 6.35
C SER A 47 -7.86 4.32 6.37
N GLY A 48 -6.99 3.91 5.45
CA GLY A 48 -6.54 2.52 5.44
C GLY A 48 -5.79 2.14 4.17
N MET A 49 -5.38 0.88 4.11
CA MET A 49 -4.66 0.29 3.00
C MET A 49 -5.08 -1.16 2.79
N GLN A 50 -4.86 -1.67 1.59
CA GLN A 50 -4.94 -3.09 1.28
C GLN A 50 -3.57 -3.59 0.86
N ILE A 51 -3.15 -4.71 1.46
CA ILE A 51 -1.88 -5.37 1.17
C ILE A 51 -2.11 -6.78 0.65
N ARG A 52 -1.21 -7.25 -0.22
CA ARG A 52 -1.10 -8.62 -0.69
C ARG A 52 0.18 -9.22 -0.12
N SER A 53 0.07 -10.43 0.41
CA SER A 53 1.18 -11.22 0.96
C SER A 53 1.08 -12.64 0.44
N ASP A 54 2.23 -13.26 0.17
CA ASP A 54 2.31 -14.69 -0.17
C ASP A 54 2.20 -15.59 1.06
N ASP A 55 2.45 -15.04 2.26
CA ASP A 55 2.36 -15.74 3.53
C ASP A 55 1.59 -14.89 4.56
N PHE A 56 0.40 -15.36 4.94
CA PHE A 56 -0.44 -14.71 5.94
C PHE A 56 0.00 -15.02 7.37
N GLU A 57 0.66 -16.16 7.61
CA GLU A 57 1.05 -16.54 8.98
C GLU A 57 2.07 -15.55 9.54
N VAL A 58 2.98 -15.03 8.71
CA VAL A 58 3.96 -14.04 9.15
C VAL A 58 3.32 -12.69 9.50
N LEU A 59 2.14 -12.38 8.95
CA LEU A 59 1.40 -11.18 9.33
C LEU A 59 0.77 -11.31 10.73
N LYS A 60 0.46 -12.54 11.18
CA LYS A 60 -0.12 -12.78 12.51
C LYS A 60 0.88 -12.57 13.64
N ASP A 61 2.17 -12.81 13.40
CA ASP A 61 3.21 -12.69 14.42
C ASP A 61 3.40 -11.25 14.90
N GLY A 62 3.12 -10.26 14.05
CA GLY A 62 3.18 -8.84 14.38
C GLY A 62 1.83 -8.19 14.70
N PHE A 63 0.78 -9.00 14.81
CA PHE A 63 -0.60 -8.55 14.97
C PHE A 63 -1.08 -8.72 16.41
N ASP A 64 -1.57 -7.64 17.01
CA ASP A 64 -2.28 -7.70 18.29
C ASP A 64 -3.72 -8.16 18.05
N ALA A 65 -3.95 -9.46 18.27
CA ALA A 65 -5.26 -10.07 18.09
C ALA A 65 -6.33 -9.57 19.06
N GLN A 66 -5.97 -8.98 20.21
CA GLN A 66 -6.95 -8.44 21.15
C GLN A 66 -7.57 -7.15 20.62
N HIS A 67 -6.77 -6.33 19.93
CA HIS A 67 -7.19 -5.02 19.42
C HIS A 67 -7.39 -5.00 17.91
N ASN A 68 -7.05 -6.09 17.21
CA ASN A 68 -7.06 -6.19 15.75
C ASN A 68 -6.21 -5.08 15.10
N GLU A 69 -5.02 -4.87 15.68
CA GLU A 69 -4.11 -3.77 15.33
C GLU A 69 -2.71 -4.31 15.01
N ALA A 70 -2.01 -3.66 14.08
CA ALA A 70 -0.61 -3.93 13.80
C ALA A 70 0.10 -2.63 13.38
N THR A 71 1.35 -2.48 13.83
CA THR A 71 2.24 -1.40 13.38
C THR A 71 3.04 -1.86 12.19
N PHE A 72 2.91 -1.15 11.07
CA PHE A 72 3.66 -1.39 9.84
C PHE A 72 4.78 -0.35 9.69
N GLU A 73 6.01 -0.81 9.57
CA GLU A 73 7.11 0.01 9.08
C GLU A 73 7.35 -0.30 7.61
N ILE A 74 7.10 0.68 6.74
CA ILE A 74 7.23 0.53 5.29
C ILE A 74 8.56 1.13 4.85
N ARG A 75 9.39 0.32 4.19
CA ARG A 75 10.61 0.74 3.52
C ARG A 75 10.38 0.79 2.02
N ILE A 76 10.52 1.99 1.47
CA ILE A 76 10.45 2.26 0.03
C ILE A 76 11.83 2.68 -0.44
N GLN A 77 12.32 2.06 -1.51
CA GLN A 77 13.54 2.50 -2.19
C GLN A 77 13.16 3.34 -3.41
N ALA A 78 13.71 4.54 -3.51
CA ALA A 78 13.44 5.45 -4.62
C ALA A 78 14.65 6.31 -4.97
N ARG A 79 14.65 6.87 -6.18
CA ARG A 79 15.63 7.83 -6.69
C ARG A 79 14.96 9.18 -6.91
N LEU A 80 15.62 10.27 -6.51
CA LEU A 80 15.16 11.62 -6.84
C LEU A 80 15.19 11.82 -8.37
N ALA A 81 14.05 12.17 -8.94
CA ALA A 81 13.89 12.44 -10.37
C ALA A 81 13.95 13.94 -10.68
N TRP A 82 13.25 14.74 -9.88
CA TRP A 82 13.24 16.20 -10.02
C TRP A 82 12.88 16.88 -8.70
N ALA A 83 13.21 18.16 -8.61
CA ALA A 83 12.84 19.04 -7.52
C ALA A 83 12.37 20.40 -8.08
N ARG A 84 11.27 20.92 -7.54
CA ARG A 84 10.70 22.21 -7.91
C ARG A 84 10.53 23.07 -6.66
N PRO A 85 11.13 24.28 -6.58
CA PRO A 85 10.89 25.20 -5.48
C PRO A 85 9.46 25.75 -5.53
N GLU A 86 8.92 26.09 -4.37
CA GLU A 86 7.66 26.83 -4.20
C GLU A 86 7.91 28.23 -3.64
N ASP A 87 6.93 29.13 -3.80
CA ASP A 87 7.07 30.55 -3.45
C ASP A 87 7.29 30.81 -1.95
N ASP A 88 6.94 29.84 -1.10
CA ASP A 88 7.10 29.90 0.36
C ASP A 88 8.43 29.30 0.86
N GLY A 89 9.34 28.97 -0.06
CA GLY A 89 10.63 28.38 0.25
C GLY A 89 10.61 26.86 0.50
N ARG A 90 9.45 26.20 0.32
CA ARG A 90 9.36 24.73 0.29
C ARG A 90 9.75 24.17 -1.08
N PHE A 91 9.85 22.85 -1.16
CA PHE A 91 10.13 22.12 -2.39
C PHE A 91 9.11 21.00 -2.58
N VAL A 92 8.67 20.82 -3.82
CA VAL A 92 8.01 19.59 -4.26
C VAL A 92 9.05 18.75 -4.99
N THR A 93 9.11 17.45 -4.69
CA THR A 93 10.06 16.53 -5.32
C THR A 93 9.32 15.34 -5.93
N GLY A 94 9.80 14.89 -7.09
CA GLY A 94 9.37 13.65 -7.71
C GLY A 94 10.40 12.55 -7.49
N TRP A 95 9.93 11.35 -7.17
CA TRP A 95 10.78 10.19 -6.90
C TRP A 95 10.36 9.00 -7.77
N GLU A 96 11.34 8.25 -8.25
CA GLU A 96 11.16 7.06 -9.09
C GLU A 96 11.51 5.80 -8.30
N PHE A 97 10.63 4.80 -8.28
CA PHE A 97 10.86 3.54 -7.58
C PHE A 97 11.71 2.54 -8.38
N ASN A 98 11.78 2.68 -9.71
CA ASN A 98 12.43 1.71 -10.60
C ASN A 98 13.84 2.14 -11.01
N ARG A 99 14.83 1.26 -10.74
CA ARG A 99 16.18 1.36 -11.31
C ARG A 99 16.35 0.59 -12.63
N ASP A 100 15.54 -0.45 -12.87
CA ASP A 100 15.85 -1.52 -13.83
C ASP A 100 14.87 -1.72 -14.99
N LEU A 101 13.97 -0.77 -15.29
CA LEU A 101 13.06 -0.95 -16.45
C LEU A 101 13.75 -0.86 -17.82
N GLY A 102 15.07 -0.64 -17.91
CA GLY A 102 15.79 -0.66 -19.19
C GLY A 102 15.31 0.39 -20.21
N GLU A 103 14.44 1.32 -19.80
CA GLU A 103 13.89 2.32 -20.71
C GLU A 103 14.98 3.35 -21.06
N PRO A 104 15.19 3.63 -22.35
CA PRO A 104 16.17 4.61 -22.79
C PRO A 104 15.76 5.98 -22.27
N ARG A 105 16.61 6.57 -21.43
CA ARG A 105 16.41 7.90 -20.87
C ARG A 105 16.80 8.94 -21.93
N ILE A 106 15.88 9.85 -22.22
CA ILE A 106 16.18 11.03 -23.04
C ILE A 106 17.09 11.94 -22.19
N GLY A 107 18.32 12.10 -22.68
CA GLY A 107 19.23 13.18 -22.34
C GLY A 107 19.34 14.14 -23.52
#